data_AF-C1BQA9-F1
#
_entry.id   AF-C1BQA9-F1
#
_cell.length_a   1.000
_cell.length_b   1.000
_cell.length_c   1.000
_cell.angle_alpha   90.00
_cell.angle_beta   90.00
_cell.angle_gamma   90.00
#
_symmetry.space_group_name_H-M   'P 1'
#
loop_
_entity.id
_entity.type
_entity.pdbx_description
1 polymer ?
#
loop_
_entity_poly.entity_id
_entity_poly.type
_entity_poly.pdbx_seq_one_letter_code
_entity_poly.pdbx_strand_id
1 'polypeptide(L)'
;MSLLCLLGLLICTLEFGNSSQLDEQLSGPGLSPQRHRLPCQYFHVHGVPTAQKISVRIQAQRDKGPFTVPTKVFRSTKDSLLVQYKPPSFSDSLTISVTSDGKDVSGSPIFINEEIVSSSCNCPEKKVDFEDWLRDSCRNDLDPQIVRDFQFFEGGPQWNISQFLGILRRRFSNPRSQSYCHYVIKDNELYRECFGEYVGFNMFVDGILHYLTRIMNLPDVEFIINLGDWPLVHKVVSPGVPIISWCKTQETSDILWPTYDITQASLECMGRQEVDVFSVREKSAGVPWEEKVEKGFWRDRDSNLDRLKLVQISKENPQILDAGITRYFFFRDREKDLGSKNSTSFFDFYKV
;
A
#
# COMPACT_ATOMS: atom_id res chain seq x y z
N MET A 1 -8.32 17.19 -53.74
CA MET A 1 -7.74 16.67 -52.49
C MET A 1 -7.88 15.17 -52.50
N SER A 2 -6.84 14.47 -52.97
CA SER A 2 -6.90 13.04 -53.24
C SER A 2 -6.52 12.23 -52.00
N LEU A 3 -6.99 10.99 -51.98
CA LEU A 3 -6.72 9.95 -50.97
C LEU A 3 -5.21 9.75 -50.66
N LEU A 4 -4.32 10.22 -51.56
CA LEU A 4 -2.87 10.22 -51.32
C LEU A 4 -2.42 11.21 -50.22
N CYS A 5 -3.12 12.34 -50.00
CA CYS A 5 -2.75 13.26 -48.91
C CYS A 5 -3.16 12.72 -47.53
N LEU A 6 -4.19 11.87 -47.45
CA LEU A 6 -4.56 11.21 -46.18
C LEU A 6 -3.64 10.03 -45.85
N LEU A 7 -3.17 9.29 -46.85
CA LEU A 7 -2.20 8.21 -46.67
C LEU A 7 -0.79 8.73 -46.32
N GLY A 8 -0.39 9.90 -46.82
CA GLY A 8 0.86 10.55 -46.41
C GLY A 8 0.87 11.00 -44.94
N LEU A 9 -0.28 11.43 -44.40
CA LEU A 9 -0.44 11.77 -42.99
C LEU A 9 -0.54 10.54 -42.08
N LEU A 10 -1.12 9.43 -42.55
CA LEU A 10 -1.17 8.18 -41.77
C LEU A 10 0.19 7.46 -41.68
N ILE A 11 1.07 7.62 -42.69
CA ILE A 11 2.40 7.00 -42.67
C ILE A 11 3.39 7.83 -41.84
N CYS A 12 3.22 9.16 -41.75
CA CYS A 12 4.02 10.02 -40.85
C CYS A 12 3.59 10.00 -39.37
N THR A 13 2.44 9.40 -39.03
CA THR A 13 2.06 9.13 -37.62
C THR A 13 2.27 7.66 -37.21
N LEU A 14 2.79 6.83 -38.13
CA LEU A 14 3.16 5.43 -37.89
C LEU A 14 4.68 5.19 -38.00
N GLU A 15 5.48 6.24 -37.99
CA GLU A 15 6.77 6.14 -37.32
C GLU A 15 6.48 6.11 -35.82
N PHE A 16 6.17 4.90 -35.33
CA PHE A 16 6.66 4.52 -34.02
C PHE A 16 8.13 4.88 -34.05
N GLY A 17 8.46 6.01 -33.41
CA GLY A 17 9.79 6.21 -32.92
C GLY A 17 10.14 4.90 -32.26
N ASN A 18 11.11 4.20 -32.86
CA ASN A 18 12.07 3.49 -32.05
C ASN A 18 12.55 4.54 -31.05
N SER A 19 11.90 4.62 -29.89
CA SER A 19 12.54 5.08 -28.68
C SER A 19 13.55 3.98 -28.35
N SER A 20 14.60 3.91 -29.16
CA SER A 20 15.90 3.44 -28.73
C SER A 20 16.33 4.41 -27.62
N GLN A 21 15.81 4.13 -26.42
CA GLN A 21 16.34 4.46 -25.11
C GLN A 21 15.49 3.74 -24.05
N LEU A 22 15.61 2.41 -23.99
CA LEU A 22 15.44 1.68 -22.72
C LEU A 22 16.75 1.89 -21.92
N ASP A 23 17.09 3.14 -21.62
CA ASP A 23 18.37 3.52 -21.00
C ASP A 23 18.26 3.78 -19.49
N GLU A 24 17.24 3.23 -18.84
CA GLU A 24 17.19 3.10 -17.38
C GLU A 24 16.90 1.65 -17.01
N GLN A 25 17.96 0.85 -16.88
CA GLN A 25 17.84 -0.55 -16.48
C GLN A 25 17.49 -0.68 -14.98
N LEU A 26 17.70 0.37 -14.20
CA LEU A 26 17.40 0.44 -12.78
C LEU A 26 16.51 1.67 -12.50
N SER A 27 15.40 1.48 -11.77
CA SER A 27 14.53 2.61 -11.38
C SER A 27 13.86 2.37 -10.03
N GLY A 28 13.69 3.40 -9.21
CA GLY A 28 12.88 3.34 -7.99
C GLY A 28 13.53 4.03 -6.79
N PRO A 29 12.76 4.27 -5.72
CA PRO A 29 13.21 5.07 -4.58
C PRO A 29 14.38 4.43 -3.82
N GLY A 30 14.50 3.10 -3.86
CA GLY A 30 15.61 2.35 -3.26
C GLY A 30 16.96 2.55 -3.93
N LEU A 31 17.05 3.33 -5.01
CA LEU A 31 18.35 3.76 -5.57
C LEU A 31 18.86 5.06 -4.92
N SER A 32 18.02 5.74 -4.13
CA SER A 32 18.36 6.95 -3.40
C SER A 32 17.84 6.91 -1.94
N PRO A 33 18.29 5.91 -1.15
CA PRO A 33 17.80 5.70 0.22
C PRO A 33 18.12 6.83 1.19
N GLN A 34 19.08 7.70 0.87
CA GLN A 34 19.39 8.92 1.63
C GLN A 34 18.31 9.99 1.48
N ARG A 35 17.55 9.98 0.38
CA ARG A 35 16.45 10.93 0.13
C ARG A 35 15.10 10.40 0.61
N HIS A 36 14.87 9.11 0.44
CA HIS A 36 13.60 8.48 0.77
C HIS A 36 13.77 7.53 1.95
N ARG A 37 13.52 7.98 3.19
CA ARG A 37 13.63 7.14 4.39
C ARG A 37 12.40 6.23 4.59
N LEU A 38 12.23 5.29 3.67
CA LEU A 38 11.17 4.28 3.73
C LEU A 38 11.51 3.19 4.76
N PRO A 39 10.52 2.53 5.40
CA PRO A 39 10.74 1.33 6.22
C PRO A 39 11.55 0.23 5.52
N CYS A 40 11.49 0.24 4.19
CA CYS A 40 11.99 -0.79 3.30
C CYS A 40 12.17 -0.16 1.92
N GLN A 41 13.33 -0.40 1.34
CA GLN A 41 13.72 0.19 0.06
C GLN A 41 13.44 -0.80 -1.05
N TYR A 42 13.07 -0.27 -2.20
CA TYR A 42 12.86 -1.10 -3.37
C TYR A 42 13.23 -0.37 -4.65
N PHE A 43 13.68 -1.16 -5.63
CA PHE A 43 13.92 -0.69 -6.98
C PHE A 43 13.64 -1.81 -7.97
N HIS A 44 13.35 -1.42 -9.20
CA HIS A 44 13.13 -2.32 -10.31
C HIS A 44 14.40 -2.49 -11.13
N VAL A 45 14.63 -3.70 -11.60
CA VAL A 45 15.60 -4.02 -12.65
C VAL A 45 14.80 -4.37 -13.91
N HIS A 46 14.95 -3.57 -14.97
CA HIS A 46 14.22 -3.73 -16.23
C HIS A 46 15.07 -4.45 -17.29
N GLY A 47 14.42 -4.93 -18.35
CA GLY A 47 15.10 -5.54 -19.49
C GLY A 47 15.90 -6.80 -19.13
N VAL A 48 15.46 -7.56 -18.14
CA VAL A 48 16.08 -8.83 -17.73
C VAL A 48 15.13 -9.99 -17.99
N PRO A 49 15.30 -10.71 -19.11
CA PRO A 49 14.54 -11.92 -19.41
C PRO A 49 14.71 -13.01 -18.34
N THR A 50 13.70 -13.86 -18.19
CA THR A 50 13.70 -14.99 -17.24
C THR A 50 14.91 -15.92 -17.34
N ALA A 51 15.50 -16.07 -18.54
CA ALA A 51 16.63 -16.96 -18.76
C ALA A 51 17.96 -16.46 -18.18
N GLN A 52 18.09 -15.14 -17.92
CA GLN A 52 19.33 -14.55 -17.44
C GLN A 52 19.48 -14.72 -15.92
N LYS A 53 20.70 -15.02 -15.48
CA LYS A 53 21.02 -15.14 -14.06
C LYS A 53 21.38 -13.77 -13.50
N ILE A 54 20.52 -13.24 -12.64
CA ILE A 54 20.77 -12.00 -11.91
C ILE A 54 21.42 -12.25 -10.57
N SER A 55 22.41 -11.43 -10.25
CA SER A 55 23.00 -11.32 -8.92
C SER A 55 22.86 -9.88 -8.44
N VAL A 56 22.30 -9.71 -7.24
CA VAL A 56 22.18 -8.41 -6.57
C VAL A 56 22.99 -8.47 -5.29
N ARG A 57 23.87 -7.48 -5.09
CA ARG A 57 24.67 -7.33 -3.88
C ARG A 57 24.60 -5.89 -3.41
N ILE A 58 24.14 -5.71 -2.17
CA ILE A 58 24.12 -4.41 -1.52
C ILE A 58 25.11 -4.44 -0.36
N GLN A 59 26.09 -3.55 -0.38
CA GLN A 59 27.12 -3.43 0.65
C GLN A 59 27.05 -2.05 1.28
N ALA A 60 27.04 -2.01 2.60
CA ALA A 60 27.09 -0.77 3.38
C ALA A 60 28.42 -0.65 4.11
N GLN A 61 28.88 0.57 4.33
CA GLN A 61 30.09 0.87 5.08
C GLN A 61 29.74 1.47 6.44
N ARG A 62 30.49 1.09 7.48
CA ARG A 62 30.53 1.73 8.81
C ARG A 62 31.97 1.76 9.31
N ASP A 63 32.23 2.47 10.41
CA ASP A 63 33.50 2.48 11.15
C ASP A 63 34.17 1.11 11.33
N LYS A 64 33.37 0.04 11.54
CA LYS A 64 33.85 -1.33 11.78
C LYS A 64 34.17 -2.13 10.50
N GLY A 65 34.01 -1.52 9.33
CA GLY A 65 34.22 -2.13 8.02
C GLY A 65 32.92 -2.40 7.23
N PRO A 66 33.04 -2.94 6.01
CA PRO A 66 31.91 -3.21 5.13
C PRO A 66 31.05 -4.37 5.65
N PHE A 67 29.74 -4.30 5.42
CA PHE A 67 28.82 -5.40 5.67
C PHE A 67 27.77 -5.51 4.56
N THR A 68 27.24 -6.71 4.35
CA THR A 68 26.21 -6.97 3.34
C THR A 68 24.83 -6.66 3.91
N VAL A 69 24.02 -5.93 3.16
CA VAL A 69 22.63 -5.64 3.50
C VAL A 69 21.74 -6.78 2.97
N PRO A 70 20.85 -7.37 3.80
CA PRO A 70 19.93 -8.40 3.34
C PRO A 70 18.99 -7.89 2.24
N THR A 71 18.87 -8.67 1.16
CA THR A 71 18.04 -8.34 -0.01
C THR A 71 17.11 -9.48 -0.38
N LYS A 72 15.92 -9.15 -0.86
CA LYS A 72 14.99 -10.08 -1.53
C LYS A 72 14.83 -9.63 -2.99
N VAL A 73 14.72 -10.58 -3.90
CA VAL A 73 14.56 -10.31 -5.34
C VAL A 73 13.36 -11.10 -5.82
N PHE A 74 12.38 -10.41 -6.41
CA PHE A 74 11.14 -10.99 -6.89
C PHE A 74 10.99 -10.75 -8.38
N ARG A 75 10.41 -11.72 -9.10
CA ARG A 75 10.05 -11.54 -10.51
C ARG A 75 8.80 -10.67 -10.63
N SER A 76 8.96 -9.47 -11.18
CA SER A 76 7.87 -8.50 -11.34
C SER A 76 7.16 -8.65 -12.67
N THR A 77 7.86 -8.84 -13.78
CA THR A 77 7.27 -9.19 -15.09
C THR A 77 8.16 -10.22 -15.79
N LYS A 78 7.84 -10.63 -17.02
CA LYS A 78 8.72 -11.51 -17.81
C LYS A 78 10.13 -10.91 -18.00
N ASP A 79 10.21 -9.57 -18.02
CA ASP A 79 11.42 -8.83 -18.33
C ASP A 79 11.87 -7.90 -17.20
N SER A 80 11.30 -8.01 -15.99
CA SER A 80 11.70 -7.17 -14.86
C SER A 80 11.70 -7.89 -13.53
N LEU A 81 12.55 -7.40 -12.64
CA LEU A 81 12.66 -7.82 -11.24
C LEU A 81 12.33 -6.64 -10.32
N LEU A 82 11.83 -6.95 -9.13
CA LEU A 82 11.80 -6.03 -8.00
C LEU A 82 12.85 -6.49 -6.99
N VAL A 83 13.76 -5.61 -6.61
CA VAL A 83 14.67 -5.80 -5.50
C VAL A 83 14.11 -5.05 -4.31
N GLN A 84 14.05 -5.72 -3.16
CA GLN A 84 13.72 -5.12 -1.88
C GLN A 84 14.88 -5.31 -0.89
N TYR A 85 15.16 -4.31 -0.07
CA TYR A 85 16.14 -4.41 0.99
C TYR A 85 15.76 -3.53 2.17
N LYS A 86 16.18 -3.94 3.36
CA LYS A 86 15.97 -3.15 4.57
C LYS A 86 17.17 -2.24 4.80
N PRO A 87 17.00 -0.92 4.89
CA PRO A 87 18.09 -0.02 5.24
C PRO A 87 18.76 -0.47 6.54
N PRO A 88 20.09 -0.40 6.62
CA PRO A 88 20.78 -0.60 7.88
C PRO A 88 20.36 0.49 8.88
N SER A 89 20.50 0.24 10.19
CA SER A 89 20.20 1.26 11.22
C SER A 89 20.90 2.60 10.94
N PHE A 90 22.15 2.52 10.49
CA PHE A 90 23.00 3.62 10.05
C PHE A 90 24.01 3.08 9.01
N SER A 91 24.61 3.91 8.15
CA SER A 91 25.84 3.60 7.40
C SER A 91 26.39 4.86 6.76
N ASP A 92 27.70 4.95 6.59
CA ASP A 92 28.36 6.12 6.00
C ASP A 92 28.23 6.15 4.47
N SER A 93 28.08 4.97 3.86
CA SER A 93 27.87 4.82 2.43
C SER A 93 27.18 3.49 2.10
N LEU A 94 26.63 3.41 0.89
CA LEU A 94 25.97 2.23 0.35
C LEU A 94 26.39 2.02 -1.11
N THR A 95 26.72 0.78 -1.47
CA THR A 95 26.98 0.36 -2.84
C THR A 95 25.95 -0.67 -3.26
N ILE A 96 25.27 -0.43 -4.38
CA ILE A 96 24.31 -1.35 -5.00
C ILE A 96 24.94 -1.88 -6.28
N SER A 97 25.20 -3.19 -6.33
CA SER A 97 25.74 -3.87 -7.51
C SER A 97 24.73 -4.88 -8.03
N VAL A 98 24.38 -4.76 -9.31
CA VAL A 98 23.46 -5.64 -10.03
C VAL A 98 24.15 -6.15 -11.28
N THR A 99 24.27 -7.47 -11.40
CA THR A 99 24.87 -8.11 -12.58
C THR A 99 23.90 -9.08 -13.23
N SER A 100 23.96 -9.17 -14.56
CA SER A 100 23.29 -10.15 -15.40
C SER A 100 24.33 -11.01 -16.13
N ASP A 101 24.26 -12.33 -15.92
CA ASP A 101 25.22 -13.31 -16.47
C ASP A 101 26.69 -12.91 -16.21
N GLY A 102 26.93 -12.30 -15.05
CA GLY A 102 28.27 -11.86 -14.60
C GLY A 102 28.73 -10.50 -15.11
N LYS A 103 27.92 -9.78 -15.90
CA LYS A 103 28.21 -8.41 -16.35
C LYS A 103 27.32 -7.40 -15.64
N ASP A 104 27.85 -6.22 -15.33
CA ASP A 104 27.04 -5.14 -14.75
C ASP A 104 25.89 -4.75 -15.67
N VAL A 105 24.72 -4.56 -15.09
CA VAL A 105 23.58 -3.93 -15.79
C VAL A 105 23.84 -2.43 -15.93
N SER A 106 23.18 -1.78 -16.89
CA SER A 106 23.29 -0.33 -17.07
C SER A 106 22.92 0.41 -15.78
N GLY A 107 23.77 1.34 -15.36
CA GLY A 107 23.65 2.07 -14.10
C GLY A 107 24.20 1.36 -12.86
N SER A 108 24.71 0.12 -12.97
CA SER A 108 25.42 -0.59 -11.90
C SER A 108 26.94 -0.55 -12.09
N PRO A 109 27.74 -0.49 -11.00
CA PRO A 109 27.33 -0.30 -9.62
C PRO A 109 26.94 1.15 -9.32
N ILE A 110 26.01 1.33 -8.38
CA ILE A 110 25.61 2.63 -7.84
C ILE A 110 26.37 2.84 -6.52
N PHE A 111 27.08 3.96 -6.43
CA PHE A 111 27.79 4.38 -5.22
C PHE A 111 27.05 5.55 -4.57
N ILE A 112 26.59 5.35 -3.33
CA ILE A 112 25.95 6.37 -2.51
C ILE A 112 26.92 6.72 -1.38
N ASN A 113 27.63 7.83 -1.55
CA ASN A 113 28.64 8.31 -0.60
C ASN A 113 28.03 9.31 0.40
N GLU A 114 26.89 8.96 0.96
CA GLU A 114 26.12 9.78 1.90
C GLU A 114 25.61 8.89 3.05
N GLU A 115 25.41 9.50 4.21
CA GLU A 115 24.88 8.81 5.38
C GLU A 115 23.48 8.25 5.10
N ILE A 116 23.29 6.96 5.37
CA ILE A 116 21.98 6.30 5.29
C ILE A 116 21.49 6.03 6.70
N VAL A 117 20.32 6.56 7.03
CA VAL A 117 19.70 6.40 8.33
C VAL A 117 18.38 5.65 8.19
N SER A 118 18.19 4.62 9.02
CA SER A 118 16.92 3.88 9.05
C SER A 118 15.74 4.79 9.43
N SER A 119 14.54 4.47 8.92
CA SER A 119 13.29 5.08 9.38
C SER A 119 12.94 4.81 10.85
N SER A 120 13.67 3.90 11.50
CA SER A 120 13.54 3.65 12.94
C SER A 120 14.18 4.72 13.83
N CYS A 121 15.12 5.52 13.29
CA CYS A 121 15.74 6.66 13.98
C CYS A 121 14.72 7.78 14.18
N ASN A 122 14.55 8.27 15.41
CA ASN A 122 13.76 9.48 15.67
C ASN A 122 14.58 10.73 15.35
N CYS A 123 14.65 11.02 14.06
CA CYS A 123 15.64 11.92 13.49
C CYS A 123 14.93 12.73 12.40
N PRO A 124 13.98 13.61 12.76
CA PRO A 124 13.31 14.46 11.80
C PRO A 124 14.37 15.39 11.21
N GLU A 125 14.70 15.17 9.94
CA GLU A 125 15.75 15.94 9.30
C GLU A 125 15.27 17.37 9.11
N LYS A 126 15.99 18.34 9.70
CA LYS A 126 15.74 19.77 9.48
C LYS A 126 15.83 20.20 8.01
N LYS A 127 16.38 19.33 7.14
CA LYS A 127 16.58 19.53 5.72
C LYS A 127 15.46 18.95 4.85
N VAL A 128 14.61 18.08 5.40
CA VAL A 128 13.51 17.48 4.66
C VAL A 128 12.28 18.33 4.93
N ASP A 129 12.05 19.31 4.05
CA ASP A 129 10.81 20.08 4.02
C ASP A 129 9.65 19.17 3.60
N PHE A 130 8.48 19.33 4.24
CA PHE A 130 7.31 18.50 3.98
C PHE A 130 6.86 18.62 2.51
N GLU A 131 6.88 19.83 1.93
CA GLU A 131 6.44 20.06 0.56
C GLU A 131 7.43 19.46 -0.45
N ASP A 132 8.72 19.55 -0.17
CA ASP A 132 9.75 18.92 -1.01
C ASP A 132 9.67 17.39 -0.93
N TRP A 133 9.50 16.83 0.26
CA TRP A 133 9.28 15.40 0.42
C TRP A 133 8.03 14.92 -0.28
N LEU A 134 6.93 15.68 -0.19
CA LEU A 134 5.66 15.39 -0.86
C LEU A 134 5.83 15.41 -2.38
N ARG A 135 6.49 16.44 -2.92
CA ARG A 135 6.77 16.57 -4.36
C ARG A 135 7.62 15.42 -4.89
N ASP A 136 8.69 15.08 -4.16
CA ASP A 136 9.64 14.03 -4.55
C ASP A 136 9.02 12.62 -4.44
N SER A 137 8.15 12.41 -3.45
CA SER A 137 7.57 11.08 -3.16
C SER A 137 6.26 10.82 -3.89
N CYS A 138 5.41 11.83 -4.08
CA CYS A 138 4.06 11.69 -4.61
C CYS A 138 3.89 12.22 -6.05
N ARG A 139 4.95 12.70 -6.69
CA ARG A 139 4.93 13.42 -7.98
C ARG A 139 4.15 14.74 -7.87
N ASN A 140 4.12 15.52 -8.95
CA ASN A 140 3.54 16.87 -8.93
C ASN A 140 2.00 16.89 -8.80
N ASP A 141 1.31 15.76 -9.00
CA ASP A 141 -0.16 15.70 -8.99
C ASP A 141 -0.66 14.85 -7.82
N LEU A 142 -1.56 15.41 -7.02
CA LEU A 142 -2.28 14.66 -5.98
C LEU A 142 -3.17 13.59 -6.63
N ASP A 143 -3.37 12.48 -5.93
CA ASP A 143 -4.31 11.44 -6.37
C ASP A 143 -5.71 12.06 -6.57
N PRO A 144 -6.37 11.85 -7.72
CA PRO A 144 -7.70 12.38 -7.99
C PRO A 144 -8.75 12.00 -6.94
N GLN A 145 -8.56 10.88 -6.23
CA GLN A 145 -9.41 10.45 -5.12
C GLN A 145 -9.31 11.40 -3.93
N ILE A 146 -8.10 11.84 -3.57
CA ILE A 146 -7.87 12.81 -2.50
C ILE A 146 -8.60 14.11 -2.86
N VAL A 147 -8.37 14.61 -4.08
CA VAL A 147 -9.00 15.87 -4.55
C VAL A 147 -10.53 15.78 -4.46
N ARG A 148 -11.14 14.70 -4.96
CA ARG A 148 -12.61 14.51 -4.91
C ARG A 148 -13.17 14.43 -3.49
N ASP A 149 -12.43 13.83 -2.57
CA ASP A 149 -12.89 13.65 -1.18
C ASP A 149 -12.93 14.99 -0.45
N PHE A 150 -11.93 15.86 -0.67
CA PHE A 150 -11.91 17.20 -0.09
C PHE A 150 -12.85 18.17 -0.80
N GLN A 151 -13.10 18.00 -2.10
CA GLN A 151 -13.98 18.88 -2.88
C GLN A 151 -15.40 18.98 -2.30
N PHE A 152 -15.92 17.92 -1.68
CA PHE A 152 -17.25 17.94 -1.04
C PHE A 152 -17.38 19.00 0.06
N PHE A 153 -16.27 19.36 0.70
CA PHE A 153 -16.23 20.32 1.80
C PHE A 153 -15.86 21.75 1.35
N GLU A 154 -15.57 21.96 0.06
CA GLU A 154 -15.33 23.30 -0.49
C GLU A 154 -16.57 24.18 -0.36
N GLY A 155 -16.39 25.38 0.22
CA GLY A 155 -17.52 26.28 0.52
C GLY A 155 -18.42 25.83 1.68
N GLY A 156 -18.02 24.77 2.40
CA GLY A 156 -18.69 24.26 3.59
C GLY A 156 -18.43 25.07 4.86
N PRO A 157 -18.85 24.57 6.05
CA PRO A 157 -18.58 25.25 7.32
C PRO A 157 -17.07 25.39 7.53
N GLN A 158 -16.66 26.44 8.25
CA GLN A 158 -15.26 26.62 8.64
C GLN A 158 -14.74 25.36 9.34
N TRP A 159 -13.48 25.02 9.06
CA TRP A 159 -12.82 23.88 9.68
C TRP A 159 -12.71 24.09 11.19
N ASN A 160 -13.66 23.51 11.94
CA ASN A 160 -13.76 23.65 13.39
C ASN A 160 -13.98 22.26 14.00
N ILE A 161 -12.88 21.63 14.42
CA ILE A 161 -12.91 20.28 14.97
C ILE A 161 -13.79 20.17 16.21
N SER A 162 -13.80 21.20 17.08
CA SER A 162 -14.65 21.22 18.28
C SER A 162 -16.14 21.12 17.93
N GLN A 163 -16.59 21.85 16.90
CA GLN A 163 -17.96 21.78 16.40
C GLN A 163 -18.26 20.40 15.81
N PHE A 164 -17.34 19.84 15.00
CA PHE A 164 -17.49 18.52 14.41
C PHE A 164 -17.57 17.42 15.46
N LEU A 165 -16.74 17.45 16.50
CA LEU A 165 -16.80 16.53 17.63
C LEU A 165 -18.15 16.62 18.35
N GLY A 166 -18.68 17.83 18.56
CA GLY A 166 -20.02 18.02 19.13
C GLY A 166 -21.15 17.45 18.27
N ILE A 167 -20.99 17.43 16.94
CA ILE A 167 -21.91 16.78 16.00
C ILE A 167 -21.78 15.26 16.09
N LEU A 168 -20.55 14.73 16.03
CA LEU A 168 -20.28 13.30 16.08
C LEU A 168 -20.74 12.67 17.39
N ARG A 169 -20.50 13.30 18.54
CA ARG A 169 -20.97 12.81 19.86
C ARG A 169 -22.50 12.70 19.93
N ARG A 170 -23.23 13.58 19.24
CA ARG A 170 -24.70 13.54 19.17
C ARG A 170 -25.21 12.51 18.16
N ARG A 171 -24.57 12.40 16.99
CA ARG A 171 -24.97 11.45 15.92
C ARG A 171 -24.61 10.01 16.26
N PHE A 172 -23.47 9.80 16.92
CA PHE A 172 -22.89 8.49 17.20
C PHE A 172 -22.68 8.33 18.71
N SER A 173 -23.78 8.30 19.45
CA SER A 173 -23.77 8.22 20.91
C SER A 173 -23.62 6.81 21.47
N ASN A 174 -23.58 5.78 20.61
CA ASN A 174 -23.42 4.39 21.05
C ASN A 174 -21.94 3.98 21.03
N PRO A 175 -21.27 3.94 22.20
CA PRO A 175 -19.83 3.70 22.26
C PRO A 175 -19.43 2.29 21.79
N ARG A 176 -20.36 1.33 21.78
CA ARG A 176 -20.11 -0.04 21.31
C ARG A 176 -20.23 -0.21 19.80
N SER A 177 -20.85 0.75 19.11
CA SER A 177 -21.10 0.65 17.66
C SER A 177 -20.20 1.56 16.84
N GLN A 178 -19.77 2.70 17.39
CA GLN A 178 -18.91 3.64 16.69
C GLN A 178 -17.72 4.01 17.57
N SER A 179 -16.55 4.06 16.95
CA SER A 179 -15.33 4.54 17.59
C SER A 179 -14.55 5.39 16.61
N TYR A 180 -14.05 6.52 17.08
CA TYR A 180 -13.28 7.47 16.27
C TYR A 180 -12.27 8.19 17.16
N CYS A 181 -11.20 8.71 16.59
CA CYS A 181 -10.20 9.49 17.30
C CYS A 181 -10.00 10.86 16.66
N HIS A 182 -9.85 11.87 17.50
CA HIS A 182 -9.31 13.17 17.14
C HIS A 182 -7.79 13.11 17.30
N TYR A 183 -7.09 13.42 16.23
CA TYR A 183 -5.64 13.55 16.20
C TYR A 183 -5.25 15.01 16.04
N VAL A 184 -4.20 15.41 16.74
CA VAL A 184 -3.54 16.70 16.59
C VAL A 184 -2.05 16.43 16.43
N ILE A 185 -1.47 16.98 15.38
CA ILE A 185 -0.02 17.12 15.21
C ILE A 185 0.28 18.58 15.48
N LYS A 186 1.10 18.85 16.48
CA LYS A 186 1.47 20.21 16.89
C LYS A 186 2.94 20.24 17.22
N ASP A 187 3.71 21.10 16.55
CA ASP A 187 5.16 21.21 16.71
C ASP A 187 5.85 19.83 16.52
N ASN A 188 5.37 19.06 15.54
CA ASN A 188 5.77 17.67 15.24
C ASN A 188 5.54 16.65 16.38
N GLU A 189 4.78 17.01 17.41
CA GLU A 189 4.33 16.12 18.48
C GLU A 189 2.91 15.61 18.23
N LEU A 190 2.65 14.36 18.60
CA LEU A 190 1.38 13.68 18.34
C LEU A 190 0.51 13.63 19.59
N TYR A 191 -0.70 14.18 19.49
CA TYR A 191 -1.74 14.11 20.51
C TYR A 191 -2.98 13.40 19.94
N ARG A 192 -3.68 12.66 20.80
CA ARG A 192 -4.86 11.91 20.40
C ARG A 192 -5.86 11.78 21.53
N GLU A 193 -7.12 12.03 21.22
CA GLU A 193 -8.27 11.69 22.06
C GLU A 193 -9.20 10.75 21.29
N CYS A 194 -9.59 9.62 21.88
CA CYS A 194 -10.48 8.65 21.23
C CYS A 194 -11.83 8.57 21.95
N PHE A 195 -12.87 8.32 21.15
CA PHE A 195 -14.27 8.23 21.59
C PHE A 195 -14.82 6.86 21.20
N GLY A 196 -15.53 6.20 22.12
CA GLY A 196 -16.07 4.85 21.95
C GLY A 196 -15.37 3.80 22.81
N GLU A 197 -15.88 2.56 22.78
CA GLU A 197 -15.35 1.43 23.57
C GLU A 197 -14.23 0.69 22.84
N TYR A 198 -14.33 0.55 21.52
CA TYR A 198 -13.41 -0.26 20.70
C TYR A 198 -12.47 0.63 19.87
N VAL A 199 -11.44 1.16 20.53
CA VAL A 199 -10.51 2.14 19.93
C VAL A 199 -9.18 1.54 19.46
N GLY A 200 -8.96 0.23 19.61
CA GLY A 200 -7.65 -0.40 19.38
C GLY A 200 -7.11 -0.32 17.95
N PHE A 201 -7.96 -0.05 16.95
CA PHE A 201 -7.52 0.17 15.57
C PHE A 201 -6.75 1.50 15.38
N ASN A 202 -6.74 2.37 16.40
CA ASN A 202 -5.86 3.54 16.44
C ASN A 202 -4.38 3.19 16.25
N MET A 203 -3.94 1.98 16.59
CA MET A 203 -2.55 1.54 16.44
C MET A 203 -2.03 1.65 15.00
N PHE A 204 -2.90 1.48 13.99
CA PHE A 204 -2.52 1.59 12.59
C PHE A 204 -2.27 3.05 12.19
N VAL A 205 -3.16 3.94 12.63
CA VAL A 205 -3.03 5.39 12.43
C VAL A 205 -1.77 5.90 13.14
N ASP A 206 -1.60 5.53 14.41
CA ASP A 206 -0.40 5.85 15.19
C ASP A 206 0.88 5.37 14.50
N GLY A 207 0.87 4.15 13.93
CA GLY A 207 2.01 3.61 13.22
C GLY A 207 2.47 4.51 12.08
N ILE A 208 1.51 5.01 11.27
CA ILE A 208 1.79 5.95 10.16
C ILE A 208 2.32 7.27 10.71
N LEU A 209 1.61 7.87 11.67
CA LEU A 209 1.96 9.20 12.19
C LEU A 209 3.29 9.19 12.93
N HIS A 210 3.58 8.16 13.73
CA HIS A 210 4.89 7.99 14.34
C HIS A 210 5.98 7.75 13.32
N TYR A 211 5.71 7.03 12.22
CA TYR A 211 6.69 6.88 11.15
C TYR A 211 7.02 8.24 10.51
N LEU A 212 6.00 9.00 10.12
CA LEU A 212 6.17 10.30 9.46
C LEU A 212 6.89 11.32 10.35
N THR A 213 6.44 11.49 11.60
CA THR A 213 7.07 12.43 12.57
C THR A 213 8.53 12.09 12.91
N ARG A 214 8.96 10.83 12.75
CA ARG A 214 10.35 10.40 12.95
C ARG A 214 11.28 10.77 11.80
N ILE A 215 10.76 10.92 10.58
CA ILE A 215 11.56 11.14 9.38
C ILE A 215 11.50 12.58 8.86
N MET A 216 10.46 13.33 9.19
CA MET A 216 10.26 14.71 8.77
C MET A 216 9.49 15.52 9.81
N ASN A 217 9.50 16.85 9.68
CA ASN A 217 8.61 17.72 10.45
C ASN A 217 7.28 17.87 9.72
N LEU A 218 6.20 17.39 10.32
CA LEU A 218 4.86 17.53 9.77
C LEU A 218 4.27 18.92 10.09
N PRO A 219 3.41 19.46 9.21
CA PRO A 219 2.68 20.69 9.52
C PRO A 219 1.72 20.49 10.69
N ASP A 220 1.43 21.59 11.39
CA ASP A 220 0.40 21.60 12.42
C ASP A 220 -0.97 21.31 11.80
N VAL A 221 -1.61 20.23 12.23
CA VAL A 221 -2.90 19.80 11.69
C VAL A 221 -3.69 19.05 12.73
N GLU A 222 -5.01 19.16 12.65
CA GLU A 222 -5.93 18.32 13.41
C GLU A 222 -7.02 17.74 12.52
N PHE A 223 -7.38 16.48 12.79
CA PHE A 223 -8.35 15.73 12.01
C PHE A 223 -9.03 14.65 12.85
N ILE A 224 -10.15 14.13 12.34
CA ILE A 224 -10.89 13.05 12.98
C ILE A 224 -10.87 11.83 12.06
N ILE A 225 -10.57 10.67 12.62
CA ILE A 225 -10.59 9.39 11.91
C ILE A 225 -11.53 8.41 12.60
N ASN A 226 -12.42 7.83 11.81
CA ASN A 226 -13.25 6.70 12.17
C ASN A 226 -12.40 5.44 12.27
N LEU A 227 -12.60 4.67 13.33
CA LEU A 227 -11.92 3.40 13.56
C LEU A 227 -12.78 2.18 13.21
N GLY A 228 -14.08 2.37 12.97
CA GLY A 228 -15.00 1.30 12.60
C GLY A 228 -14.90 0.91 11.13
N ASP A 229 -15.36 -0.29 10.81
CA ASP A 229 -15.28 -0.87 9.46
C ASP A 229 -16.10 -0.08 8.42
N TRP A 230 -17.22 0.52 8.85
CA TRP A 230 -18.16 1.22 7.96
C TRP A 230 -17.93 2.74 7.97
N PRO A 231 -18.10 3.43 6.83
CA PRO A 231 -18.10 4.88 6.78
C PRO A 231 -19.24 5.46 7.64
N LEU A 232 -19.05 6.67 8.15
CA LEU A 232 -19.99 7.27 9.11
C LEU A 232 -20.90 8.35 8.52
N VAL A 233 -20.44 9.13 7.54
CA VAL A 233 -21.12 10.38 7.17
C VAL A 233 -21.69 10.29 5.76
N HIS A 234 -23.02 10.20 5.67
CA HIS A 234 -23.73 10.28 4.39
C HIS A 234 -23.78 11.71 3.84
N LYS A 235 -23.59 11.87 2.53
CA LYS A 235 -23.60 13.17 1.82
C LYS A 235 -24.92 13.94 1.97
N VAL A 236 -26.03 13.23 2.15
CA VAL A 236 -27.36 13.83 2.32
C VAL A 236 -27.56 14.43 3.72
N VAL A 237 -26.68 14.16 4.68
CA VAL A 237 -26.81 14.62 6.06
C VAL A 237 -26.04 15.93 6.27
N SER A 238 -26.76 16.98 6.65
CA SER A 238 -26.20 18.31 6.94
C SER A 238 -26.09 18.60 8.46
N PRO A 239 -25.05 19.32 8.92
CA PRO A 239 -23.84 19.65 8.17
C PRO A 239 -23.01 18.40 7.87
N GLY A 240 -22.29 18.44 6.74
CA GLY A 240 -21.23 17.47 6.45
C GLY A 240 -20.14 17.57 7.52
N VAL A 241 -19.52 16.45 7.85
CA VAL A 241 -18.42 16.38 8.82
C VAL A 241 -17.22 15.74 8.13
N PRO A 242 -16.08 16.43 8.03
CA PRO A 242 -14.87 15.84 7.47
C PRO A 242 -14.33 14.81 8.47
N ILE A 243 -14.56 13.54 8.14
CA ILE A 243 -14.04 12.40 8.88
C ILE A 243 -13.32 11.48 7.91
N ILE A 244 -12.18 10.99 8.35
CA ILE A 244 -11.38 10.03 7.63
C ILE A 244 -11.90 8.62 7.93
N SER A 245 -12.00 7.74 6.94
CA SER A 245 -12.46 6.34 7.10
C SER A 245 -11.65 5.38 6.22
N TRP A 246 -11.60 4.11 6.63
CA TRP A 246 -10.92 3.03 5.89
C TRP A 246 -11.58 2.69 4.56
N CYS A 247 -12.88 2.95 4.45
CA CYS A 247 -13.66 2.72 3.24
C CYS A 247 -14.77 3.76 3.10
N LYS A 248 -15.36 3.84 1.91
CA LYS A 248 -16.49 4.71 1.61
C LYS A 248 -17.35 4.14 0.49
N THR A 249 -18.55 4.68 0.33
CA THR A 249 -19.40 4.48 -0.85
C THR A 249 -19.58 5.81 -1.59
N GLN A 250 -20.28 5.78 -2.74
CA GLN A 250 -20.65 7.00 -3.46
C GLN A 250 -21.60 7.90 -2.65
N GLU A 251 -22.31 7.34 -1.69
CA GLU A 251 -23.30 8.03 -0.85
C GLU A 251 -22.69 8.68 0.39
N THR A 252 -21.44 8.34 0.73
CA THR A 252 -20.74 8.84 1.92
C THR A 252 -19.70 9.90 1.57
N SER A 253 -19.57 10.89 2.45
CA SER A 253 -18.64 12.01 2.34
C SER A 253 -17.30 11.79 3.05
N ASP A 254 -17.13 10.66 3.73
CA ASP A 254 -15.88 10.30 4.41
C ASP A 254 -14.67 10.38 3.45
N ILE A 255 -13.52 10.81 3.97
CA ILE A 255 -12.25 10.93 3.25
C ILE A 255 -11.51 9.60 3.37
N LEU A 256 -11.03 9.04 2.26
CA LEU A 256 -10.35 7.75 2.30
C LEU A 256 -8.96 7.82 2.93
N TRP A 257 -8.63 6.77 3.67
CA TRP A 257 -7.31 6.53 4.24
C TRP A 257 -6.81 5.13 3.89
N PRO A 258 -5.48 4.92 3.76
CA PRO A 258 -4.92 3.60 3.55
C PRO A 258 -5.39 2.61 4.62
N THR A 259 -5.81 1.42 4.21
CA THR A 259 -6.33 0.42 5.16
C THR A 259 -5.24 -0.08 6.11
N TYR A 260 -5.67 -0.67 7.23
CA TYR A 260 -4.78 -1.23 8.24
C TYR A 260 -3.84 -2.33 7.68
N ASP A 261 -4.31 -3.14 6.72
CA ASP A 261 -3.48 -4.19 6.10
C ASP A 261 -2.32 -3.60 5.28
N ILE A 262 -2.61 -2.57 4.47
CA ILE A 262 -1.58 -1.86 3.69
C ILE A 262 -0.61 -1.16 4.64
N THR A 263 -1.14 -0.53 5.69
CA THR A 263 -0.33 0.14 6.71
C THR A 263 0.67 -0.82 7.35
N GLN A 264 0.19 -1.97 7.81
CA GLN A 264 1.03 -2.97 8.45
C GLN A 264 2.07 -3.52 7.46
N ALA A 265 1.67 -3.86 6.24
CA ALA A 265 2.58 -4.34 5.21
C ALA A 265 3.69 -3.32 4.88
N SER A 266 3.34 -2.04 4.74
CA SER A 266 4.28 -0.97 4.44
C SER A 266 5.24 -0.66 5.60
N LEU A 267 4.74 -0.61 6.84
CA LEU A 267 5.56 -0.26 8.00
C LEU A 267 6.43 -1.42 8.50
N GLU A 268 5.93 -2.67 8.44
CA GLU A 268 6.72 -3.83 8.83
C GLU A 268 7.77 -4.20 7.78
N CYS A 269 7.41 -4.08 6.49
CA CYS A 269 8.09 -4.51 5.26
C CYS A 269 9.38 -5.33 5.43
N MET A 270 9.34 -6.57 4.91
CA MET A 270 10.30 -7.62 5.22
C MET A 270 10.31 -7.97 6.73
N GLY A 271 9.14 -7.87 7.36
CA GLY A 271 8.89 -8.15 8.79
C GLY A 271 8.25 -9.51 9.04
N ARG A 272 7.35 -9.60 10.03
CA ARG A 272 6.74 -10.88 10.43
C ARG A 272 5.67 -11.32 9.43
N GLN A 273 4.98 -10.38 8.83
CA GLN A 273 3.99 -10.65 7.80
C GLN A 273 4.66 -10.59 6.42
N GLU A 274 5.13 -11.74 5.93
CA GLU A 274 5.81 -11.87 4.62
C GLU A 274 4.85 -12.05 3.43
N VAL A 275 3.53 -11.98 3.67
CA VAL A 275 2.53 -12.04 2.59
C VAL A 275 2.38 -10.65 1.97
N ASP A 276 3.42 -10.22 1.26
CA ASP A 276 3.33 -9.10 0.34
C ASP A 276 2.95 -9.57 -1.07
N VAL A 277 2.51 -8.64 -1.92
CA VAL A 277 2.05 -8.94 -3.29
C VAL A 277 3.14 -9.62 -4.12
N PHE A 278 4.42 -9.36 -3.85
CA PHE A 278 5.53 -9.88 -4.64
C PHE A 278 5.86 -11.32 -4.27
N SER A 279 5.86 -11.66 -2.98
CA SER A 279 6.04 -13.04 -2.52
C SER A 279 4.90 -13.94 -3.01
N VAL A 280 3.67 -13.41 -3.05
CA VAL A 280 2.50 -14.10 -3.59
C VAL A 280 2.65 -14.34 -5.08
N ARG A 281 3.04 -13.31 -5.82
CA ARG A 281 3.24 -13.39 -7.26
C ARG A 281 4.31 -14.42 -7.62
N GLU A 282 5.46 -14.39 -6.95
CA GLU A 282 6.55 -15.33 -7.19
C GLU A 282 6.09 -16.77 -6.99
N LYS A 283 5.39 -17.07 -5.89
CA LYS A 283 4.87 -18.43 -5.67
C LYS A 283 3.77 -18.80 -6.67
N SER A 284 2.92 -17.86 -7.06
CA SER A 284 1.86 -18.09 -8.04
C SER A 284 2.40 -18.38 -9.44
N ALA A 285 3.60 -17.88 -9.78
CA ALA A 285 4.23 -18.13 -11.07
C ALA A 285 4.60 -19.61 -11.28
N GLY A 286 4.70 -20.40 -10.21
CA GLY A 286 4.91 -21.84 -10.28
C GLY A 286 3.69 -22.65 -10.75
N VAL A 287 2.52 -22.01 -10.94
CA VAL A 287 1.31 -22.66 -11.42
C VAL A 287 0.83 -21.97 -12.71
N PRO A 288 1.17 -22.53 -13.90
CA PRO A 288 0.68 -22.05 -15.18
C PRO A 288 -0.86 -21.95 -15.21
N TRP A 289 -1.38 -21.06 -16.05
CA TRP A 289 -2.82 -20.85 -16.16
C TRP A 289 -3.55 -22.14 -16.54
N GLU A 290 -2.95 -22.92 -17.44
CA GLU A 290 -3.47 -24.17 -17.98
C GLU A 290 -3.48 -25.32 -16.95
N GLU A 291 -2.71 -25.19 -15.86
CA GLU A 291 -2.64 -26.18 -14.77
C GLU A 291 -3.56 -25.82 -13.59
N LYS A 292 -4.22 -24.67 -13.62
CA LYS A 292 -5.17 -24.25 -12.58
C LYS A 292 -6.42 -25.11 -12.62
N VAL A 293 -7.03 -25.27 -11.45
CA VAL A 293 -8.27 -26.03 -11.33
C VAL A 293 -9.43 -25.21 -11.89
N GLU A 294 -10.09 -25.67 -12.96
CA GLU A 294 -11.21 -24.96 -13.61
C GLU A 294 -12.49 -24.93 -12.74
N LYS A 295 -12.44 -24.21 -11.62
CA LYS A 295 -13.49 -24.15 -10.61
C LYS A 295 -13.46 -22.81 -9.90
N GLY A 296 -14.63 -22.20 -9.69
CA GLY A 296 -14.72 -21.04 -8.81
C GLY A 296 -14.27 -21.40 -7.40
N PHE A 297 -13.56 -20.50 -6.73
CA PHE A 297 -13.03 -20.76 -5.38
C PHE A 297 -13.22 -19.57 -4.46
N TRP A 298 -13.62 -19.85 -3.22
CA TRP A 298 -13.77 -18.82 -2.19
C TRP A 298 -13.66 -19.39 -0.77
N ARG A 299 -12.97 -18.65 0.11
CA ARG A 299 -12.84 -18.95 1.55
C ARG A 299 -12.82 -17.65 2.34
N ASP A 300 -13.74 -17.48 3.28
CA ASP A 300 -13.69 -16.37 4.24
C ASP A 300 -14.65 -16.65 5.41
N ARG A 301 -14.84 -15.66 6.29
CA ARG A 301 -15.80 -15.66 7.38
C ARG A 301 -17.20 -15.23 6.93
N ASP A 302 -18.17 -15.47 7.81
CA ASP A 302 -19.60 -15.20 7.65
C ASP A 302 -19.97 -13.73 7.89
N SER A 303 -19.24 -12.77 7.30
CA SER A 303 -19.46 -11.34 7.60
C SER A 303 -20.76 -10.75 7.03
N ASN A 304 -21.39 -11.41 6.06
CA ASN A 304 -22.67 -10.99 5.50
C ASN A 304 -23.48 -12.18 4.94
N LEU A 305 -24.75 -11.95 4.62
CA LEU A 305 -25.67 -12.98 4.10
C LEU A 305 -25.30 -13.45 2.67
N ASP A 306 -24.74 -12.58 1.84
CA ASP A 306 -24.38 -12.92 0.45
C ASP A 306 -23.29 -14.00 0.40
N ARG A 307 -22.35 -13.96 1.34
CA ARG A 307 -21.32 -15.00 1.52
C ARG A 307 -21.93 -16.36 1.88
N LEU A 308 -22.93 -16.38 2.75
CA LEU A 308 -23.66 -17.61 3.08
C LEU A 308 -24.42 -18.15 1.87
N LYS A 309 -25.01 -17.26 1.06
CA LYS A 309 -25.66 -17.63 -0.20
C LYS A 309 -24.67 -18.22 -1.20
N LEU A 310 -23.46 -17.68 -1.33
CA LEU A 310 -22.41 -18.25 -2.18
C LEU A 310 -22.03 -19.68 -1.74
N VAL A 311 -21.94 -19.92 -0.44
CA VAL A 311 -21.64 -21.25 0.12
C VAL A 311 -22.78 -22.23 -0.14
N GLN A 312 -24.03 -21.77 -0.03
CA GLN A 312 -25.20 -22.57 -0.41
C GLN A 312 -25.16 -22.94 -1.90
N ILE A 313 -24.87 -21.99 -2.80
CA ILE A 313 -24.72 -22.25 -4.24
C ILE A 313 -23.60 -23.27 -4.50
N SER A 314 -22.49 -23.18 -3.76
CA SER A 314 -21.38 -24.15 -3.87
C SER A 314 -21.79 -25.57 -3.45
N LYS A 315 -22.64 -25.71 -2.43
CA LYS A 315 -23.18 -27.02 -2.02
C LYS A 315 -24.07 -27.64 -3.09
N GLU A 316 -24.87 -26.82 -3.75
CA GLU A 316 -25.75 -27.25 -4.84
C GLU A 316 -24.97 -27.55 -6.13
N ASN A 317 -23.82 -26.90 -6.32
CA ASN A 317 -23.02 -26.98 -7.54
C ASN A 317 -21.53 -27.25 -7.27
N PRO A 318 -21.20 -28.35 -6.55
CA PRO A 318 -19.84 -28.60 -6.07
C PRO A 318 -18.85 -28.93 -7.18
N GLN A 319 -19.29 -29.17 -8.42
CA GLN A 319 -18.46 -29.40 -9.58
C GLN A 319 -17.86 -28.11 -10.16
N ILE A 320 -18.55 -26.96 -10.05
CA ILE A 320 -18.12 -25.68 -10.64
C ILE A 320 -17.68 -24.64 -9.61
N LEU A 321 -18.04 -24.80 -8.33
CA LEU A 321 -17.73 -23.83 -7.28
C LEU A 321 -17.35 -24.54 -5.98
N ASP A 322 -16.21 -24.16 -5.42
CA ASP A 322 -15.76 -24.52 -4.09
C ASP A 322 -15.69 -23.27 -3.21
N ALA A 323 -16.80 -22.95 -2.55
CA ALA A 323 -16.91 -21.87 -1.59
C ALA A 323 -17.15 -22.42 -0.18
N GLY A 324 -16.56 -21.78 0.85
CA GLY A 324 -16.73 -22.23 2.23
C GLY A 324 -16.50 -21.16 3.27
N ILE A 325 -17.29 -21.20 4.34
CA ILE A 325 -17.03 -20.41 5.55
C ILE A 325 -15.92 -21.07 6.35
N THR A 326 -14.89 -20.32 6.72
CA THR A 326 -13.78 -20.85 7.51
C THR A 326 -14.02 -20.78 9.01
N ARG A 327 -14.83 -19.81 9.45
CA ARG A 327 -15.21 -19.63 10.85
C ARG A 327 -16.48 -18.79 10.93
N TYR A 328 -17.42 -19.22 11.76
CA TYR A 328 -18.65 -18.48 12.04
C TYR A 328 -18.50 -17.58 13.26
N PHE A 329 -18.99 -16.35 13.13
CA PHE A 329 -19.03 -15.37 14.20
C PHE A 329 -20.41 -14.71 14.30
N PHE A 330 -20.98 -14.29 13.17
CA PHE A 330 -22.23 -13.53 13.08
C PHE A 330 -23.47 -14.40 12.90
N PHE A 331 -23.33 -15.53 12.19
CA PHE A 331 -24.41 -16.45 11.82
C PHE A 331 -24.10 -17.87 12.30
N ARG A 332 -23.76 -18.01 13.60
CA ARG A 332 -23.32 -19.28 14.20
C ARG A 332 -24.34 -20.41 14.08
N ASP A 333 -25.62 -20.07 14.04
CA ASP A 333 -26.72 -20.99 13.82
C ASP A 333 -26.64 -21.69 12.46
N ARG A 334 -26.12 -20.99 11.43
CA ARG A 334 -26.01 -21.49 10.06
C ARG A 334 -24.90 -22.50 9.86
N GLU A 335 -23.98 -22.63 10.81
CA GLU A 335 -22.89 -23.62 10.74
C GLU A 335 -23.41 -25.05 10.65
N LYS A 336 -24.55 -25.37 11.29
CA LYS A 336 -25.17 -26.70 11.22
C LYS A 336 -25.59 -27.05 9.80
N ASP A 337 -26.11 -26.08 9.08
CA ASP A 337 -26.68 -26.28 7.74
C ASP A 337 -25.61 -26.15 6.66
N LEU A 338 -24.68 -25.20 6.80
CA LEU A 338 -23.69 -24.84 5.79
C LEU A 338 -22.31 -25.47 6.04
N GLY A 339 -22.02 -25.90 7.27
CA GLY A 339 -20.73 -26.46 7.65
C GLY A 339 -19.58 -25.45 7.58
N SER A 340 -18.40 -25.90 7.99
CA SER A 340 -17.15 -25.11 8.00
C SER A 340 -16.10 -25.77 7.10
N LYS A 341 -15.24 -24.96 6.47
CA LYS A 341 -14.08 -25.41 5.68
C LYS A 341 -12.79 -24.93 6.33
N ASN A 342 -11.68 -25.64 6.09
CA ASN A 342 -10.38 -25.16 6.53
C ASN A 342 -9.99 -23.87 5.80
N SER A 343 -9.22 -23.01 6.46
CA SER A 343 -8.58 -21.89 5.80
C SER A 343 -7.61 -22.40 4.73
N THR A 344 -7.52 -21.64 3.65
CA THR A 344 -6.58 -21.88 2.55
C THR A 344 -5.55 -20.77 2.57
N SER A 345 -4.27 -21.13 2.42
CA SER A 345 -3.22 -20.11 2.36
C SER A 345 -3.43 -19.24 1.12
N PHE A 346 -3.08 -17.96 1.22
CA PHE A 346 -3.22 -17.06 0.07
C PHE A 346 -2.34 -17.49 -1.12
N PHE A 347 -1.28 -18.27 -0.88
CA PHE A 347 -0.46 -18.87 -1.95
C PHE A 347 -1.18 -20.02 -2.65
N ASP A 348 -1.92 -20.85 -1.91
CA ASP A 348 -2.68 -21.97 -2.48
C ASP A 348 -3.93 -21.50 -3.23
N PHE A 349 -4.45 -20.31 -2.94
CA PHE A 349 -5.51 -19.68 -3.73
C PHE A 349 -5.17 -19.64 -5.21
N TYR A 350 -3.90 -19.37 -5.56
CA TYR A 350 -3.45 -19.29 -6.95
C TYR A 350 -3.28 -20.67 -7.63
N LYS A 351 -3.53 -21.78 -6.92
CA LYS A 351 -3.59 -23.11 -7.54
C LYS A 351 -4.94 -23.39 -8.20
N VAL A 352 -5.96 -22.63 -7.81
CA VAL A 352 -7.33 -22.76 -8.31
C VAL A 352 -7.59 -21.70 -9.37
#